data_AF-A0A2I1RJF8-F1
#
_entry.id   AF-A0A2I1RJF8-F1
#
_cell.length_a   1.000
_cell.length_b   1.000
_cell.length_c   1.000
_cell.angle_alpha   90.00
_cell.angle_beta   90.00
_cell.angle_gamma   90.00
#
_symmetry.space_group_name_H-M   'P 1'
#
loop_
_entity.id
_entity.type
_entity.pdbx_description
1 polymer ?
#
loop_
_entity_poly.entity_id
_entity_poly.type
_entity_poly.pdbx_seq_one_letter_code
_entity_poly.pdbx_strand_id
1 'polypeptide(L)'
;MTANTPSPNDTTSHKAQLLAHLMTGARITPLEALQRFNCLSCSQRLGDLRRDNSIPIQSRFITTPTGKKVKEYWLEPSYIQSHKGTV
;
A
#
# COMPACT_ATOMS: atom_id res chain seq x y z
N MET A 1 17.44 21.00 15.77
CA MET A 1 16.80 19.97 14.92
C MET A 1 15.30 20.23 14.99
N THR A 2 14.76 21.05 14.07
CA THR A 2 13.36 21.52 14.15
C THR A 2 12.40 20.45 13.67
N ALA A 3 11.50 20.04 14.56
CA ALA A 3 10.39 19.13 14.28
C ALA A 3 9.49 19.73 13.20
N ASN A 4 9.22 18.95 12.15
CA ASN A 4 8.29 19.35 11.09
C ASN A 4 6.88 19.51 11.68
N THR A 5 6.32 20.70 11.49
CA THR A 5 4.95 21.07 11.86
C THR A 5 3.95 20.07 11.26
N PRO A 6 3.03 19.48 12.05
CA PRO A 6 1.94 18.70 11.48
C PRO A 6 1.02 19.66 10.71
N SER A 7 0.99 19.51 9.39
CA SER A 7 0.06 20.23 8.52
C SER A 7 -1.38 19.81 8.88
N PRO A 8 -2.38 20.72 8.87
CA PRO A 8 -3.76 20.48 9.34
C PRO A 8 -4.57 19.49 8.47
N ASN A 9 -3.96 18.85 7.48
CA ASN A 9 -4.54 17.69 6.82
C ASN A 9 -4.29 16.45 7.70
N ASP A 10 -5.17 16.22 8.68
CA ASP A 10 -5.45 14.88 9.24
C ASP A 10 -6.13 13.99 8.17
N THR A 11 -5.59 14.01 6.96
CA THR A 11 -6.00 13.17 5.85
C THR A 11 -5.29 11.86 6.10
N THR A 12 -6.05 10.79 6.32
CA THR A 12 -5.53 9.42 6.36
C THR A 12 -4.43 9.28 5.33
N SER A 13 -3.18 9.15 5.78
CA SER A 13 -2.02 9.17 4.88
C SER A 13 -2.26 8.15 3.78
N HIS A 14 -1.92 8.45 2.52
CA HIS A 14 -2.06 7.48 1.42
C HIS A 14 -1.43 6.12 1.78
N LYS A 15 -0.40 6.11 2.66
CA LYS A 15 0.15 4.90 3.27
C LYS A 15 -0.90 4.08 4.03
N ALA A 16 -1.64 4.71 4.93
CA ALA A 16 -2.68 4.06 5.72
C ALA A 16 -3.85 3.57 4.87
N GLN A 17 -4.28 4.33 3.85
CA GLN A 17 -5.34 3.89 2.93
C GLN A 17 -4.92 2.67 2.12
N LEU A 18 -3.70 2.68 1.56
CA LEU A 18 -3.14 1.54 0.84
C LEU A 18 -2.99 0.33 1.75
N LEU A 19 -2.48 0.54 2.97
CA LEU A 19 -2.32 -0.54 3.94
C LEU A 19 -3.66 -1.15 4.34
N ALA A 20 -4.66 -0.32 4.65
CA ALA A 20 -6.00 -0.78 5.00
C ALA A 20 -6.62 -1.61 3.86
N HIS A 21 -6.45 -1.17 2.60
CA HIS A 21 -6.90 -1.93 1.45
C HIS A 21 -6.19 -3.28 1.34
N LEU A 22 -4.86 -3.32 1.50
CA LEU A 22 -4.09 -4.56 1.46
C LEU A 22 -4.44 -5.51 2.63
N MET A 23 -4.72 -4.97 3.82
CA MET A 23 -5.13 -5.74 5.01
C MET A 23 -6.45 -6.47 4.81
N THR A 24 -7.27 -6.07 3.83
CA THR A 24 -8.46 -6.85 3.46
C THR A 24 -8.11 -8.20 2.81
N GLY A 25 -6.87 -8.38 2.32
CA GLY A 25 -6.46 -9.48 1.45
C GLY A 25 -6.55 -9.14 -0.04
N ALA A 26 -7.01 -7.93 -0.38
CA ALA A 26 -6.99 -7.43 -1.74
C ALA A 26 -5.57 -7.17 -2.24
N ARG A 27 -5.40 -7.27 -3.56
CA ARG A 27 -4.19 -6.87 -4.27
C ARG A 27 -4.41 -5.50 -4.89
N ILE A 28 -3.33 -4.76 -5.11
CA ILE A 28 -3.42 -3.44 -5.72
C ILE A 28 -2.30 -3.21 -6.72
N THR A 29 -2.65 -2.61 -7.86
CA THR A 29 -1.69 -2.08 -8.83
C THR A 29 -1.55 -0.55 -8.67
N PRO A 30 -0.43 0.06 -9.11
CA PRO A 30 -0.29 1.51 -9.15
C PRO A 30 -1.40 2.20 -9.93
N LEU A 31 -1.94 1.55 -10.97
CA LEU A 31 -3.07 2.06 -11.74
C LEU A 31 -4.35 2.08 -10.90
N GLU A 32 -4.66 1.00 -10.19
CA GLU A 32 -5.81 0.97 -9.28
C GLU A 32 -5.66 1.93 -8.11
N ALA A 33 -4.45 2.04 -7.55
CA ALA A 33 -4.16 3.00 -6.49
C ALA A 33 -4.34 4.45 -6.95
N LEU A 34 -3.96 4.75 -8.20
CA LEU A 34 -4.24 6.04 -8.81
C LEU A 34 -5.73 6.28 -8.98
N GLN A 35 -6.48 5.30 -9.50
CA GLN A 35 -7.91 5.46 -9.75
C GLN A 35 -8.75 5.55 -8.45
N ARG A 36 -8.38 4.81 -7.41
CA ARG A 36 -9.16 4.73 -6.15
C ARG A 36 -8.74 5.76 -5.11
N PHE A 37 -7.44 6.00 -4.98
CA PHE A 37 -6.86 6.80 -3.90
C PHE A 37 -6.11 8.03 -4.42
N ASN A 38 -6.15 8.29 -5.73
CA ASN A 38 -5.40 9.37 -6.38
C ASN A 38 -3.90 9.35 -6.05
N CYS A 39 -3.35 8.15 -5.80
CA CYS A 39 -1.99 7.96 -5.30
C CYS A 39 -1.02 7.59 -6.43
N LEU A 40 -0.42 8.61 -7.05
CA LEU A 40 0.61 8.44 -8.09
C LEU A 40 1.89 7.74 -7.56
N SER A 41 2.22 7.94 -6.28
CA SER A 41 3.44 7.41 -5.65
C SER A 41 3.21 6.11 -4.87
N CYS A 42 2.21 5.31 -5.24
CA CYS A 42 1.86 4.06 -4.55
C CYS A 42 3.08 3.14 -4.31
N SER A 43 3.90 2.91 -5.34
CA SER A 43 5.10 2.07 -5.25
C SER A 43 6.11 2.54 -4.20
N GLN A 44 6.34 3.86 -4.10
CA GLN A 44 7.20 4.44 -3.05
C GLN A 44 6.58 4.30 -1.67
N ARG A 45 5.27 4.57 -1.53
CA ARG A 45 4.57 4.46 -0.26
C ARG A 45 4.55 3.04 0.30
N LEU A 46 4.38 2.03 -0.56
CA LEU A 46 4.51 0.63 -0.18
C LEU A 46 5.96 0.25 0.16
N GLY A 47 6.94 0.82 -0.54
CA GLY A 47 8.36 0.65 -0.21
C GLY A 47 8.75 1.24 1.14
N ASP A 48 8.20 2.39 1.51
CA ASP A 48 8.32 2.96 2.86
C ASP A 48 7.67 2.06 3.90
N LEU A 49 6.41 1.63 3.70
CA LEU A 49 5.74 0.71 4.63
C LEU A 49 6.52 -0.59 4.85
N ARG A 50 7.18 -1.11 3.81
CA ARG A 50 8.04 -2.29 3.93
C ARG A 50 9.29 -2.03 4.77
N ARG A 51 9.88 -0.83 4.68
CA ARG A 51 11.13 -0.46 5.37
C ARG A 51 10.87 0.07 6.78
N ASP A 52 9.99 1.07 6.92
CA ASP A 52 9.68 1.74 8.18
C ASP A 52 8.84 0.85 9.11
N ASN A 53 7.84 0.16 8.58
CA ASN A 53 6.90 -0.64 9.38
C ASN A 53 7.20 -2.14 9.32
N SER A 54 8.29 -2.56 8.66
CA SER A 54 8.69 -3.98 8.49
C SER A 54 7.56 -4.88 7.97
N ILE A 55 6.68 -4.32 7.12
CA ILE A 55 5.50 -5.03 6.63
C ILE A 55 5.89 -5.94 5.46
N PRO A 56 5.50 -7.23 5.45
CA PRO A 56 5.83 -8.17 4.38
C PRO A 56 4.95 -7.95 3.13
N ILE A 57 5.17 -6.82 2.46
CA ILE A 57 4.52 -6.49 1.19
C ILE A 57 5.27 -7.21 0.06
N GLN A 58 4.55 -8.09 -0.63
CA GLN A 58 5.02 -8.80 -1.80
C GLN A 58 4.68 -8.03 -3.08
N SER A 59 5.47 -8.24 -4.14
CA SER A 59 5.23 -7.60 -5.43
C SER A 59 5.58 -8.51 -6.59
N ARG A 60 4.80 -8.47 -7.66
CA ARG A 60 5.03 -9.21 -8.90
C ARG A 60 4.69 -8.36 -10.12
N PHE A 61 5.28 -8.66 -11.26
CA PHE A 61 4.86 -8.05 -12.51
C PHE A 61 3.71 -8.86 -13.11
N ILE A 62 2.64 -8.18 -13.47
CA ILE A 62 1.51 -8.72 -14.23
C ILE A 62 1.42 -8.00 -15.58
N THR A 63 0.93 -8.71 -16.59
CA THR A 63 0.62 -8.10 -17.89
C THR A 63 -0.85 -7.71 -17.90
N THR A 64 -1.15 -6.44 -18.13
CA THR A 64 -2.52 -5.95 -18.26
C THR A 64 -3.16 -6.48 -19.55
N PRO A 65 -4.50 -6.47 -19.66
CA PRO A 65 -5.19 -6.83 -20.90
C PRO A 65 -4.76 -5.96 -22.11
N THR A 66 -4.24 -4.76 -21.83
CA THR A 66 -3.70 -3.83 -22.83
C THR A 66 -2.26 -4.14 -23.25
N GLY A 67 -1.67 -5.24 -22.76
CA GLY A 67 -0.30 -5.66 -23.07
C GLY A 67 0.81 -4.95 -22.27
N LYS A 68 0.46 -4.03 -21.37
CA LYS A 68 1.45 -3.30 -20.55
C LYS A 68 1.84 -4.13 -19.33
N LYS A 69 3.11 -4.07 -18.94
CA LYS A 69 3.57 -4.70 -17.69
C LYS A 69 3.41 -3.72 -16.53
N VAL A 70 2.65 -4.10 -15.51
CA VAL A 70 2.46 -3.32 -14.29
C VAL A 70 2.85 -4.15 -13.08
N LYS A 71 3.26 -3.49 -11.99
CA LYS A 71 3.58 -4.18 -10.74
C LYS A 71 2.30 -4.31 -9.90
N GLU A 72 2.00 -5.51 -9.45
CA GLU A 72 0.92 -5.79 -8.51
C GLU A 72 1.53 -6.04 -7.14
N TYR A 73 0.88 -5.52 -6.10
CA TYR A 73 1.33 -5.61 -4.71
C TYR A 73 0.25 -6.26 -3.85
N TRP A 74 0.68 -7.05 -2.87
CA TRP A 74 -0.22 -7.69 -1.89
C TRP A 74 0.50 -7.91 -0.56
N LEU A 75 -0.29 -8.13 0.50
CA LEU A 75 0.23 -8.56 1.79
C LEU A 75 0.20 -10.08 1.91
N GLU A 76 1.17 -10.64 2.62
CA GLU A 76 1.16 -12.06 2.92
C GLU A 76 -0.10 -12.42 3.75
N PRO A 77 -0.84 -13.49 3.37
CA PRO A 77 -2.03 -13.91 4.11
C PRO A 77 -1.76 -14.20 5.59
N SER A 78 -0.59 -14.74 5.91
CA SER A 78 -0.16 -15.01 7.30
C SER A 78 -0.08 -13.73 8.13
N TYR A 79 0.46 -12.66 7.56
CA TYR A 79 0.58 -11.35 8.19
C TYR A 79 -0.79 -10.73 8.43
N ILE A 80 -1.68 -10.80 7.43
CA ILE A 80 -3.07 -10.35 7.56
C ILE A 80 -3.77 -11.14 8.68
N GLN A 81 -3.63 -12.46 8.70
CA GLN A 81 -4.27 -13.32 9.70
C GLN A 81 -3.76 -13.01 11.12
N SER A 82 -2.45 -12.80 11.28
CA SER A 82 -1.85 -12.44 12.57
C SER A 82 -2.32 -11.08 13.08
N HIS A 83 -2.66 -10.14 12.20
CA HIS A 83 -3.15 -8.79 12.57
C HIS A 83 -4.68 -8.72 12.67
N LYS A 84 -5.41 -9.64 12.03
CA LYS A 84 -6.87 -9.78 12.14
C LYS A 84 -7.31 -10.67 13.30
N GLY A 85 -6.44 -11.55 13.80
CA GLY A 85 -6.74 -12.50 14.88
C GLY A 85 -6.95 -11.90 16.26
N THR A 86 -6.94 -10.58 16.40
CA THR A 86 -7.31 -9.84 17.61
C THR A 86 -8.77 -9.41 17.53
N VAL A 87 -9.69 -10.38 17.59
CA VAL A 87 -11.12 -10.13 17.87
C VAL A 87 -11.64 -11.14 18.87
#